data_AF-A0A9D6RQ94-F1
#
_entry.id   AF-A0A9D6RQ94-F1
#
_cell.length_a   1.000
_cell.length_b   1.000
_cell.length_c   1.000
_cell.angle_alpha   90.00
_cell.angle_beta   90.00
_cell.angle_gamma   90.00
#
_symmetry.space_group_name_H-M   'P 1'
#
loop_
_entity.id
_entity.type
_entity.pdbx_description
1 polymer ?
#
loop_
_entity_poly.entity_id
_entity_poly.type
_entity_poly.pdbx_seq_one_letter_code
_entity_poly.pdbx_strand_id
1 'polypeptide(L)'
;MRLHWRNENEAKRLPRTIQEYMRRRFGLLPEYLELLRCFEYEGRVNDKQVRRISIFSPNKAREQELLIKTRQDLEQHPELLFYEGYIDSQGNAYAADRRMPSSRLKAA
;
A
#
# COMPACT_ATOMS: atom_id res chain seq x y z
N MET A 1 18.34 -20.73 12.22
CA MET A 1 17.01 -20.53 12.83
C MET A 1 16.04 -20.17 11.71
N ARG A 2 15.08 -21.05 11.38
CA ARG A 2 14.05 -20.77 10.36
C ARG A 2 12.86 -20.13 11.07
N LEU A 3 12.75 -18.81 11.00
CA LEU A 3 11.52 -18.12 11.37
C LEU A 3 10.46 -18.50 10.34
N HIS A 4 9.39 -19.16 10.78
CA HIS A 4 8.22 -19.43 9.95
C HIS A 4 7.44 -18.11 9.76
N TRP A 5 7.66 -17.43 8.63
CA TRP A 5 6.92 -16.24 8.22
C TRP A 5 5.53 -16.64 7.69
N ARG A 6 4.62 -16.99 8.59
CA ARG A 6 3.30 -17.58 8.23
C ARG A 6 2.25 -16.55 7.77
N ASN A 7 2.58 -15.27 7.54
CA ASN A 7 1.58 -14.22 7.31
C ASN A 7 2.06 -13.05 6.42
N GLU A 8 2.81 -13.34 5.34
CA GLU A 8 3.23 -12.32 4.36
C GLU A 8 2.14 -12.01 3.31
N ASN A 9 1.16 -12.91 3.19
CA ASN A 9 0.14 -12.85 2.14
C ASN A 9 -1.18 -12.21 2.57
N GLU A 10 -1.38 -11.84 3.83
CA GLU A 10 -2.64 -11.24 4.28
C GLU A 10 -2.57 -9.71 4.30
N ALA A 11 -3.69 -9.08 3.94
CA ALA A 11 -3.84 -7.64 3.96
C ALA A 11 -3.86 -7.12 5.41
N LYS A 12 -2.89 -6.26 5.75
CA LYS A 12 -2.70 -5.69 7.10
C LYS A 12 -3.13 -4.23 7.17
N ARG A 13 -3.26 -3.71 8.38
CA ARG A 13 -3.33 -2.25 8.59
C ARG A 13 -1.97 -1.62 8.28
N LEU A 14 -2.00 -0.35 7.89
CA LEU A 14 -0.78 0.40 7.58
C LEU A 14 0.13 0.47 8.84
N PRO A 15 1.45 0.27 8.71
CA PRO A 15 2.39 0.54 9.79
C PRO A 15 2.29 2.00 10.25
N ARG A 16 2.46 2.23 11.55
CA ARG A 16 2.35 3.58 12.15
C ARG A 16 3.26 4.61 11.46
N THR A 17 4.48 4.22 11.12
CA THR A 17 5.45 5.08 10.42
C THR A 17 4.96 5.50 9.03
N ILE A 18 4.30 4.61 8.29
CA ILE A 18 3.67 4.91 7.01
C ILE A 18 2.47 5.82 7.19
N GLN A 19 1.62 5.56 8.19
CA GLN A 19 0.49 6.43 8.50
C GLN A 19 0.98 7.86 8.79
N GLU A 20 1.98 8.01 9.66
CA GLU A 20 2.57 9.31 10.01
C GLU A 20 3.19 10.00 8.79
N TYR A 21 3.91 9.25 7.94
CA TYR A 21 4.46 9.76 6.69
C TYR A 21 3.35 10.27 5.77
N MET A 22 2.32 9.47 5.51
CA MET A 22 1.22 9.81 4.60
C MET A 22 0.40 11.00 5.13
N ARG A 23 0.18 11.10 6.44
CA ARG A 23 -0.46 12.28 7.07
C ARG A 23 0.34 13.55 6.79
N ARG A 24 1.65 13.52 7.06
CA ARG A 24 2.52 14.70 6.91
C ARG A 24 2.75 15.07 5.44
N ARG A 25 2.94 14.07 4.58
CA ARG A 25 3.31 14.27 3.17
C ARG A 25 2.12 14.58 2.27
N PHE A 26 0.98 13.90 2.49
CA PHE A 26 -0.21 13.98 1.63
C PHE A 26 -1.41 14.65 2.31
N GLY A 27 -1.31 15.01 3.60
CA GLY A 27 -2.42 15.64 4.33
C GLY A 27 -3.60 14.71 4.58
N LEU A 28 -3.41 13.39 4.51
CA LEU A 28 -4.50 12.42 4.68
C LEU A 28 -5.00 12.39 6.13
N LEU A 29 -6.31 12.25 6.29
CA LEU A 29 -6.96 12.15 7.59
C LEU A 29 -6.68 10.79 8.24
N PRO A 30 -6.53 10.72 9.58
CA PRO A 30 -6.34 9.46 10.31
C PRO A 30 -7.43 8.42 9.98
N GLU A 31 -8.69 8.84 9.96
CA GLU A 31 -9.86 7.98 9.75
C GLU A 31 -9.82 7.36 8.36
N TYR A 32 -9.34 8.10 7.35
CA TYR A 32 -9.15 7.57 6.00
C TYR A 32 -8.05 6.51 5.96
N LEU A 33 -6.94 6.71 6.68
CA LEU A 33 -5.83 5.76 6.73
C LEU A 33 -6.22 4.44 7.42
N GLU A 34 -7.15 4.48 8.38
CA GLU A 34 -7.69 3.27 9.03
C GLU A 34 -8.49 2.37 8.09
N LEU A 35 -9.05 2.95 7.03
CA LEU A 35 -9.80 2.21 6.00
C LEU A 35 -8.86 1.49 5.03
N LEU A 36 -7.63 1.99 4.84
CA LEU A 36 -6.68 1.41 3.91
C LEU A 36 -6.07 0.11 4.45
N ARG A 37 -5.65 -0.76 3.53
CA ARG A 37 -4.91 -1.99 3.86
C ARG A 37 -3.64 -2.06 3.03
N CYS A 38 -2.67 -2.82 3.52
CA CYS A 38 -1.41 -3.01 2.83
C CYS A 38 -0.89 -4.43 2.87
N PHE A 39 -0.09 -4.77 1.88
CA PHE A 39 0.79 -5.94 1.88
C PHE A 39 2.21 -5.48 2.14
N GLU A 40 2.93 -6.23 2.97
CA GLU A 40 4.32 -5.98 3.30
C GLU A 40 5.17 -7.15 2.82
N TYR A 41 6.28 -6.85 2.14
CA TYR A 41 7.17 -7.86 1.58
C TYR A 41 8.61 -7.35 1.52
N GLU A 42 9.57 -8.27 1.49
CA GLU A 42 10.97 -7.91 1.33
C GLU A 42 11.24 -7.37 -0.08
N GLY A 43 12.10 -6.37 -0.17
CA GLY A 43 12.56 -5.85 -1.46
C GLY A 43 13.85 -5.07 -1.33
N ARG A 44 14.26 -4.46 -2.44
CA ARG A 44 15.44 -3.59 -2.49
C ARG A 44 15.10 -2.24 -3.13
N VAL A 45 15.75 -1.20 -2.61
CA VAL A 45 15.76 0.16 -3.17
C VAL A 45 17.21 0.66 -3.10
N ASN A 46 17.80 1.04 -4.24
CA ASN A 46 19.20 1.44 -4.33
C ASN A 46 20.15 0.43 -3.64
N ASP A 47 19.97 -0.85 -3.96
CA ASP A 47 20.69 -2.02 -3.39
C ASP A 47 20.57 -2.23 -1.88
N LYS A 48 19.81 -1.41 -1.16
CA LYS A 48 19.52 -1.59 0.26
C LYS A 48 18.27 -2.42 0.45
N GLN A 49 18.32 -3.37 1.39
CA GLN A 49 17.14 -4.12 1.82
C GLN A 49 16.13 -3.19 2.48
N VAL A 50 14.87 -3.32 2.08
CA VAL A 50 13.75 -2.55 2.62
C VAL A 50 12.52 -3.44 2.77
N ARG A 51 11.59 -3.03 3.63
CA ARG A 51 10.22 -3.59 3.65
C ARG A 51 9.36 -2.79 2.69
N ARG A 52 9.02 -3.36 1.54
CA ARG A 52 8.11 -2.74 0.58
C ARG A 52 6.67 -2.87 1.06
N ILE A 53 5.87 -1.87 0.68
CA ILE A 53 4.50 -1.70 1.14
C ILE A 53 3.62 -1.33 -0.05
N SER A 54 2.67 -2.18 -0.37
CA SER A 54 1.63 -1.90 -1.38
C SER A 54 0.32 -1.60 -0.68
N ILE A 55 -0.27 -0.43 -0.93
CA ILE A 55 -1.43 0.08 -0.19
C ILE A 55 -2.63 0.20 -1.12
N PHE A 56 -3.77 -0.34 -0.69
CA PHE A 56 -5.03 -0.33 -1.43
C PHE A 56 -6.21 0.00 -0.51
N SER A 57 -7.36 0.31 -1.10
CA SER A 57 -8.63 0.49 -0.38
C SER A 57 -9.53 -0.74 -0.57
N PRO A 58 -9.83 -1.50 0.50
CA PRO A 58 -10.78 -2.60 0.43
C PRO A 58 -12.19 -2.17 0.01
N ASN A 59 -12.60 -0.95 0.38
CA ASN A 59 -13.89 -0.41 -0.03
C ASN A 59 -13.94 -0.23 -1.56
N LYS A 60 -12.85 0.27 -2.16
CA LYS A 60 -12.75 0.42 -3.62
C LYS A 60 -12.69 -0.91 -4.36
N ALA A 61 -12.06 -1.93 -3.77
CA ALA A 61 -12.11 -3.29 -4.31
C ALA A 61 -13.56 -3.82 -4.30
N ARG A 62 -14.30 -3.63 -3.19
CA ARG A 62 -15.71 -4.04 -3.08
C ARG A 62 -16.64 -3.31 -4.05
N GLU A 63 -16.41 -2.02 -4.30
CA GLU A 63 -17.16 -1.26 -5.32
C GLU A 63 -17.02 -1.86 -6.73
N GLN A 64 -15.93 -2.57 -6.99
CA GLN A 64 -15.67 -3.28 -8.25
C GLN A 64 -15.99 -4.79 -8.15
N GLU A 65 -16.67 -5.22 -7.09
CA GLU A 65 -16.98 -6.64 -6.81
C GLU A 65 -15.72 -7.53 -6.70
N LEU A 66 -14.56 -6.93 -6.41
CA LEU A 66 -13.28 -7.61 -6.24
C LEU A 66 -12.97 -7.87 -4.76
N LEU A 67 -12.37 -9.03 -4.50
CA LEU A 67 -11.92 -9.43 -3.17
C LEU A 67 -10.41 -9.66 -3.17
N ILE A 68 -9.66 -8.63 -2.76
CA ILE A 68 -8.19 -8.68 -2.66
C ILE A 68 -7.79 -9.30 -1.32
N LYS A 69 -7.35 -10.55 -1.34
CA LYS A 69 -6.87 -11.28 -0.15
C LYS A 69 -5.36 -11.32 -0.09
N THR A 70 -4.73 -11.43 -1.26
CA THR A 70 -3.29 -11.59 -1.41
C THR A 70 -2.65 -10.47 -2.19
N ARG A 71 -1.33 -10.35 -2.05
CA ARG A 71 -0.52 -9.42 -2.84
C ARG A 71 -0.65 -9.71 -4.34
N GLN A 72 -0.71 -10.98 -4.73
CA GLN A 72 -0.86 -11.38 -6.12
C GLN A 72 -2.20 -10.92 -6.70
N ASP A 73 -3.28 -10.97 -5.92
CA ASP A 73 -4.59 -10.43 -6.33
C ASP A 73 -4.47 -8.93 -6.63
N LEU A 74 -3.74 -8.18 -5.79
CA LEU A 74 -3.52 -6.75 -6.01
C LEU A 74 -2.64 -6.47 -7.24
N GLU A 75 -1.66 -7.32 -7.53
CA GLU A 75 -0.83 -7.20 -8.74
C GLU A 75 -1.63 -7.41 -10.04
N GLN A 76 -2.68 -8.23 -10.00
CA GLN A 76 -3.61 -8.42 -11.12
C GLN A 76 -4.55 -7.23 -11.34
N HIS A 77 -4.69 -6.36 -10.32
CA HIS A 77 -5.58 -5.20 -10.31
C HIS A 77 -4.80 -3.91 -9.98
N PRO A 78 -3.88 -3.46 -10.84
CA PRO A 78 -3.04 -2.28 -10.58
C PRO A 78 -3.86 -0.99 -10.38
N GLU A 79 -5.09 -0.91 -10.89
CA GLU A 79 -6.03 0.18 -10.66
C GLU A 79 -6.48 0.32 -9.20
N LEU A 80 -6.35 -0.73 -8.40
CA LEU A 80 -6.64 -0.73 -6.97
C LEU A 80 -5.43 -0.32 -6.11
N LEU A 81 -4.23 -0.24 -6.70
CA LEU A 81 -3.03 0.21 -6.01
C LEU A 81 -3.05 1.73 -5.86
N PHE A 82 -3.30 2.19 -4.64
CA PHE A 82 -3.41 3.62 -4.37
C PHE A 82 -2.06 4.24 -4.04
N TYR A 83 -1.26 3.53 -3.25
CA TYR A 83 0.08 4.01 -2.89
C TYR A 83 1.05 2.84 -2.87
N GLU A 84 2.30 3.16 -3.16
CA GLU A 84 3.41 2.22 -3.04
C GLU A 84 4.52 2.88 -2.24
N GLY A 85 5.11 2.14 -1.31
CA GLY A 85 6.09 2.68 -0.39
C GLY A 85 7.07 1.64 0.12
N TYR A 86 7.92 2.08 1.03
CA TYR A 86 8.83 1.20 1.75
C TYR A 86 9.20 1.78 3.11
N ILE A 87 9.65 0.91 4.01
CA ILE A 87 10.35 1.27 5.25
C ILE A 87 11.79 0.78 5.12
N ASP A 88 12.75 1.68 5.30
CA ASP A 88 14.17 1.33 5.26
C ASP A 88 14.65 0.64 6.55
N SER A 89 15.91 0.19 6.56
CA SER A 89 16.51 -0.47 7.72
C SER A 89 16.66 0.45 8.95
N GLN A 90 16.54 1.77 8.78
CA GLN A 90 16.58 2.76 9.86
C GLN A 90 15.16 3.09 10.38
N GLY A 91 14.12 2.50 9.77
CA GLY A 91 12.72 2.74 10.14
C GLY A 91 12.11 3.96 9.46
N ASN A 92 12.80 4.60 8.51
CA ASN A 92 12.23 5.72 7.76
C ASN A 92 11.23 5.20 6.74
N ALA A 93 10.05 5.83 6.71
CA ALA A 93 8.99 5.51 5.77
C ALA A 93 9.05 6.42 4.55
N TYR A 94 8.72 5.84 3.40
CA TYR A 94 8.46 6.53 2.15
C TYR A 94 7.21 5.96 1.50
N ALA A 95 6.42 6.81 0.84
CA ALA A 95 5.29 6.39 0.02
C ALA A 95 5.13 7.35 -1.16
N ALA A 96 4.75 6.79 -2.30
CA ALA A 96 4.39 7.49 -3.52
C ALA A 96 2.91 7.27 -3.81
N ASP A 97 2.24 8.32 -4.28
CA ASP A 97 0.88 8.22 -4.80
C ASP A 97 0.91 7.53 -6.17
N ARG A 98 0.15 6.44 -6.28
CA ARG A 98 0.02 5.63 -7.49
C ARG A 98 -1.39 5.68 -8.08
N ARG A 99 -2.31 6.43 -7.46
CA ARG A 99 -3.63 6.65 -8.02
C ARG A 99 -3.44 7.27 -9.40
N MET A 100 -3.88 6.57 -10.45
CA MET A 100 -3.84 7.13 -11.79
C MET A 100 -4.63 8.45 -11.77
N PRO A 101 -4.13 9.52 -12.41
CA PRO A 101 -4.95 10.70 -12.62
C PRO A 101 -6.22 10.23 -13.34
N SER A 102 -7.39 10.55 -12.79
CA SER A 102 -8.67 10.29 -13.46
C SER A 102 -8.72 11.12 -14.74
N SER A 103 -8.11 10.65 -15.82
CA SER A 103 -8.31 11.17 -17.16
C SER A 103 -9.70 10.73 -17.65
N ARG A 104 -10.73 11.27 -17.00
CA ARG A 104 -12.11 11.35 -17.49
C ARG A 104 -12.68 12.72 -17.16
N LEU A 105 -12.02 13.74 -17.70
CA LEU A 105 -12.61 15.02 -18.06
C LEU A 105 -12.01 15.41 -19.42
N LYS A 106 -12.41 14.69 -20.47
CA LYS A 106 -12.58 15.34 -21.77
C LYS A 106 -14.08 15.46 -21.96
N ALA A 107 -14.54 16.70 -21.87
CA ALA A 107 -15.83 17.13 -22.35
C ALA A 107 -16.03 16.58 -23.78
N ALA A 108 -17.21 16.00 -24.01
CA ALA A 108 -17.81 15.90 -25.33
C ALA A 108 -19.02 16.83 -25.32
#